data_AF-A0A1E7EWI5-F1
#
_entry.id   AF-A0A1E7EWI5-F1
#
_cell.length_a   1.000
_cell.length_b   1.000
_cell.length_c   1.000
_cell.angle_alpha   90.00
_cell.angle_beta   90.00
_cell.angle_gamma   90.00
#
_symmetry.space_group_name_H-M   'P 1'
#
loop_
_entity.id
_entity.type
_entity.pdbx_description
1 polymer ?
#
loop_
_entity_poly.entity_id
_entity_poly.type
_entity_poly.pdbx_seq_one_letter_code
_entity_poly.pdbx_strand_id
1 'polypeptide(L)'
;MEATTTTTRQQFSTTRIVKFIFVLACFFISLSGRLLFRIETLKFDEHYNMPSYRWWYDASKSNSNNDNNVVLVDDIDETGHDVQRLERPMPLSIVKVPTPIFVLTLPKGGSTTIHQYFQCGLGIGASAHNRYPYAQSNKLKHVGITMRDNIKQNKPLLTVDNDSLDKYQIFSDYDSFKGSLFSMIDSLDNISKFYPNSTILYVRRDPSDWFRSASNFGSLLRRFRSSEKSPLVESLFSPDSPTRPAAMNETHWTTFYENYSDYVRKIGSEHPSLTYLEVPLDSNTDTVMQERIGITKQCWGRANVSSKKNETKNSNDTAIKNEIDSTKRRGPIALPRNWTADTFS
;
A
#
# COMPACT_ATOMS: atom_id res chain seq x y z
N MET A 1 -58.09 29.54 -12.38
CA MET A 1 -56.85 29.56 -11.57
C MET A 1 -55.69 29.45 -12.55
N GLU A 2 -55.22 30.59 -13.04
CA GLU A 2 -54.08 30.67 -13.95
C GLU A 2 -52.81 30.82 -13.12
N ALA A 3 -51.84 29.92 -13.32
CA ALA A 3 -50.55 29.97 -12.66
C ALA A 3 -49.53 30.64 -13.58
N THR A 4 -49.04 31.81 -13.15
CA THR A 4 -48.03 32.61 -13.84
C THR A 4 -46.64 32.11 -13.46
N THR A 5 -45.90 31.55 -14.41
CA THR A 5 -44.48 31.19 -14.25
C THR A 5 -43.58 32.35 -14.71
N THR A 6 -42.77 32.89 -13.80
CA THR A 6 -41.77 33.93 -14.08
C THR A 6 -40.39 33.29 -14.18
N THR A 7 -39.80 33.35 -15.38
CA THR A 7 -38.43 32.84 -15.66
C THR A 7 -37.47 34.03 -15.76
N THR A 8 -36.53 34.16 -14.83
CA THR A 8 -35.48 35.19 -14.87
C THR A 8 -34.22 34.62 -15.55
N ARG A 9 -33.88 35.17 -16.72
CA ARG A 9 -32.71 34.78 -17.51
C ARG A 9 -31.59 35.82 -17.29
N GLN A 10 -30.49 35.41 -16.66
CA GLN A 10 -29.29 36.24 -16.48
C GLN A 10 -28.52 36.34 -17.81
N GLN A 11 -28.27 37.57 -18.27
CA GLN A 11 -27.41 37.88 -19.41
C GLN A 11 -25.93 37.73 -19.04
N PHE A 12 -25.18 36.93 -19.81
CA PHE A 12 -23.72 36.97 -19.82
C PHE A 12 -23.25 37.91 -20.93
N SER A 13 -22.45 38.91 -20.55
CA SER A 13 -21.80 39.84 -21.46
C SER A 13 -20.52 39.23 -22.04
N THR A 14 -20.43 39.28 -23.37
CA THR A 14 -19.29 38.90 -24.18
C THR A 14 -18.38 40.11 -24.45
N THR A 15 -17.11 40.05 -24.07
CA THR A 15 -16.05 40.76 -24.83
C THR A 15 -14.70 40.04 -24.70
N ARG A 16 -14.29 39.39 -25.79
CA ARG A 16 -12.88 39.10 -26.11
C ARG A 16 -12.22 40.41 -26.52
N ILE A 17 -10.97 40.68 -26.12
CA ILE A 17 -9.94 41.38 -26.93
C ILE A 17 -8.58 41.35 -26.21
N VAL A 18 -7.57 40.88 -26.96
CA VAL A 18 -6.12 41.13 -26.87
C VAL A 18 -5.29 40.32 -25.86
N LYS A 19 -4.75 39.22 -26.39
CA LYS A 19 -3.37 38.77 -26.14
C LYS A 19 -2.41 39.89 -26.58
N PHE A 20 -1.50 40.33 -25.72
CA PHE A 20 -0.09 40.70 -25.97
C PHE A 20 0.41 41.59 -24.82
N ILE A 21 1.71 41.49 -24.51
CA ILE A 21 2.49 42.24 -23.51
C ILE A 21 2.47 41.62 -22.10
N PHE A 22 3.38 40.67 -21.87
CA PHE A 22 4.16 40.56 -20.62
C PHE A 22 5.47 39.79 -20.91
N VAL A 23 6.29 40.39 -21.78
CA VAL A 23 7.74 40.16 -21.82
C VAL A 23 8.33 41.49 -21.40
N LEU A 24 8.67 41.65 -20.13
CA LEU A 24 9.59 42.67 -19.56
C LEU A 24 9.36 42.78 -18.05
N ALA A 25 9.84 41.79 -17.30
CA ALA A 25 10.04 41.93 -15.86
C ALA A 25 11.17 40.98 -15.42
N CYS A 26 12.38 41.19 -15.97
CA CYS A 26 13.61 40.56 -15.48
C CYS A 26 14.85 41.28 -16.03
N PHE A 27 14.89 42.62 -15.98
CA PHE A 27 16.14 43.37 -16.14
C PHE A 27 16.02 44.65 -15.32
N PHE A 28 16.77 44.69 -14.22
CA PHE A 28 17.17 45.80 -13.35
C PHE A 28 17.05 45.39 -11.89
N ILE A 29 18.07 44.68 -11.40
CA ILE A 29 18.81 45.04 -10.18
C ILE A 29 20.25 44.57 -10.44
N SER A 30 21.09 45.55 -10.73
CA SER A 30 22.55 45.45 -10.69
C SER A 30 23.02 46.17 -9.44
N LEU A 31 24.17 45.73 -8.93
CA LEU A 31 24.99 46.29 -7.84
C LEU A 31 24.50 46.04 -6.41
N SER A 32 24.96 44.93 -5.82
CA SER A 32 26.12 44.93 -4.89
C SER A 32 26.10 43.67 -4.02
N GLY A 33 27.29 43.10 -3.77
CA GLY A 33 27.48 42.10 -2.71
C GLY A 33 27.62 40.67 -3.21
N ARG A 34 28.87 40.26 -3.39
CA ARG A 34 29.28 38.86 -3.56
C ARG A 34 28.80 38.00 -2.39
N LEU A 35 27.98 37.00 -2.69
CA LEU A 35 27.90 35.77 -1.89
C LEU A 35 27.85 34.59 -2.88
N LEU A 36 29.01 33.98 -3.12
CA LEU A 36 29.16 32.79 -3.94
C LEU A 36 28.61 31.58 -3.17
N PHE A 37 27.33 31.27 -3.36
CA PHE A 37 26.82 29.94 -3.09
C PHE A 37 27.08 29.07 -4.32
N ARG A 38 28.11 28.24 -4.23
CA ARG A 38 28.36 27.13 -5.17
C ARG A 38 27.31 26.06 -4.90
N ILE A 39 26.21 26.09 -5.63
CA ILE A 39 25.28 24.96 -5.69
C ILE A 39 25.93 23.94 -6.63
N GLU A 40 26.64 22.98 -6.06
CA GLU A 40 26.98 21.75 -6.78
C GLU A 40 25.67 20.99 -7.02
N THR A 41 25.24 20.99 -8.26
CA THR A 41 24.22 20.06 -8.74
C THR A 41 24.79 18.65 -8.62
N LEU A 42 24.40 17.95 -7.56
CA LEU A 42 24.52 16.50 -7.46
C LEU A 42 23.74 15.89 -8.63
N LYS A 43 24.45 15.64 -9.74
CA LYS A 43 23.99 14.73 -10.77
C LYS A 43 23.95 13.35 -10.13
N PHE A 44 22.74 12.87 -9.84
CA PHE A 44 22.54 11.45 -9.59
C PHE A 44 22.78 10.73 -10.92
N ASP A 45 23.81 9.88 -10.97
CA ASP A 45 24.04 8.97 -12.08
C ASP A 45 22.87 7.97 -12.17
N GLU A 46 22.02 8.15 -13.19
CA GLU A 46 20.90 7.24 -13.54
C GLU A 46 21.37 5.99 -14.30
N HIS A 47 22.50 5.39 -13.91
CA HIS A 47 23.01 4.16 -14.51
C HIS A 47 23.02 3.01 -13.52
N TYR A 48 21.82 2.64 -13.05
CA TYR A 48 21.58 1.28 -12.60
C TYR A 48 21.19 0.42 -13.81
N ASN A 49 22.18 -0.19 -14.44
CA ASN A 49 21.96 -1.33 -15.33
C ASN A 49 21.46 -2.50 -14.47
N MET A 50 20.14 -2.67 -14.39
CA MET A 50 19.56 -3.92 -13.93
C MET A 50 19.95 -5.03 -14.91
N PRO A 51 20.53 -6.16 -14.46
CA PRO A 51 20.80 -7.31 -15.32
C PRO A 51 19.50 -7.74 -16.00
N SER A 52 19.55 -8.06 -17.29
CA SER A 52 18.43 -8.71 -17.97
C SER A 52 18.21 -10.10 -17.37
N TYR A 53 17.35 -10.21 -16.35
CA TYR A 53 17.01 -11.49 -15.75
C TYR A 53 16.13 -12.27 -16.72
N ARG A 54 16.77 -13.18 -17.47
CA ARG A 54 16.10 -14.21 -18.25
C ARG A 54 15.78 -15.35 -17.29
N TRP A 55 14.51 -15.52 -16.95
CA TRP A 55 14.02 -16.60 -16.10
C TRP A 55 14.31 -17.95 -16.75
N TRP A 56 15.33 -18.66 -16.27
CA TRP A 56 15.55 -20.07 -16.59
C TRP A 56 15.07 -20.89 -15.40
N TYR A 57 13.96 -21.61 -15.59
CA TYR A 57 13.46 -22.57 -14.63
C TYR A 57 14.15 -23.92 -14.92
N ASP A 58 15.02 -24.38 -14.02
CA ASP A 58 15.62 -25.72 -14.12
C ASP A 58 14.75 -26.72 -13.34
N ALA A 59 13.83 -27.38 -14.06
CA ALA A 59 12.85 -28.30 -13.50
C ALA A 59 13.42 -29.67 -13.08
N SER A 60 14.74 -29.84 -13.01
CA SER A 60 15.38 -31.17 -12.94
C SER A 60 15.62 -31.75 -11.54
N LYS A 61 15.13 -31.13 -10.45
CA LYS A 61 15.35 -31.62 -9.07
C LYS A 61 14.11 -31.56 -8.17
N SER A 62 13.04 -32.31 -8.48
CA SER A 62 12.01 -32.61 -7.47
C SER A 62 11.88 -34.12 -7.26
N ASN A 63 12.49 -34.63 -6.18
CA ASN A 63 12.32 -36.01 -5.73
C ASN A 63 10.97 -36.11 -5.00
N SER A 64 9.97 -36.59 -5.73
CA SER A 64 8.57 -36.74 -5.33
C SER A 64 8.40 -37.95 -4.41
N ASN A 65 8.04 -37.74 -3.14
CA ASN A 65 7.30 -38.69 -2.30
C ASN A 65 6.90 -38.06 -0.95
N ASN A 66 5.93 -37.13 -0.97
CA ASN A 66 4.88 -36.94 0.05
C ASN A 66 4.02 -35.72 -0.34
N ASP A 67 2.74 -35.95 -0.61
CA ASP A 67 1.78 -34.98 -1.18
C ASP A 67 1.39 -33.79 -0.29
N ASN A 68 2.19 -33.44 0.73
CA ASN A 68 1.99 -32.24 1.55
C ASN A 68 3.27 -31.46 1.83
N ASN A 69 4.41 -31.83 1.23
CA ASN A 69 5.63 -31.06 1.40
C ASN A 69 5.57 -29.84 0.49
N VAL A 70 4.99 -28.76 1.02
CA VAL A 70 5.16 -27.42 0.49
C VAL A 70 6.65 -27.10 0.45
N VAL A 71 7.21 -27.02 -0.76
CA VAL A 71 8.59 -26.62 -0.98
C VAL A 71 8.64 -25.12 -1.16
N LEU A 72 9.35 -24.45 -0.25
CA LEU A 72 9.69 -23.04 -0.38
C LEU A 72 11.05 -22.91 -1.05
N VAL A 73 11.15 -21.98 -2.00
CA VAL A 73 12.40 -21.57 -2.64
C VAL A 73 12.71 -20.14 -2.26
N ASP A 74 13.99 -19.88 -2.00
CA ASP A 74 14.49 -18.51 -1.81
C ASP A 74 14.43 -17.77 -3.16
N ASP A 75 14.00 -16.53 -3.13
CA ASP A 75 13.94 -15.64 -4.29
C ASP A 75 14.18 -14.19 -3.85
N ILE A 76 14.21 -13.28 -4.82
CA ILE A 76 14.27 -11.84 -4.61
C ILE A 76 12.98 -11.23 -5.16
N ASP A 77 12.24 -10.50 -4.31
CA ASP A 77 11.03 -9.81 -4.75
C ASP A 77 11.37 -8.58 -5.63
N GLU A 78 10.34 -7.98 -6.20
CA GLU A 78 10.48 -6.78 -7.05
C GLU A 78 11.14 -5.57 -6.38
N THR A 79 11.22 -5.56 -5.05
CA THR A 79 11.84 -4.49 -4.26
C THR A 79 13.29 -4.81 -3.91
N GLY A 80 13.79 -5.97 -4.34
CA GLY A 80 15.16 -6.41 -4.08
C GLY A 80 15.33 -7.09 -2.71
N HIS A 81 14.23 -7.44 -2.02
CA HIS A 81 14.31 -8.13 -0.74
C HIS A 81 14.31 -9.65 -0.95
N ASP A 82 15.11 -10.35 -0.14
CA ASP A 82 15.05 -11.81 -0.04
C ASP A 82 13.64 -12.23 0.46
N VAL A 83 12.99 -13.12 -0.29
CA VAL A 83 11.70 -13.70 0.03
C VAL A 83 11.72 -15.21 -0.13
N GLN A 84 10.78 -15.89 0.52
CA GLN A 84 10.53 -17.32 0.30
C GLN A 84 9.17 -17.49 -0.37
N ARG A 85 9.12 -18.28 -1.45
CA ARG A 85 7.89 -18.54 -2.21
C ARG A 85 7.69 -20.02 -2.47
N LEU A 86 6.46 -20.40 -2.84
CA LEU A 86 6.22 -21.76 -3.32
C LEU A 86 7.01 -22.01 -4.62
N GLU A 87 7.67 -23.16 -4.71
CA GLU A 87 8.36 -23.61 -5.93
C GLU A 87 7.39 -23.65 -7.13
N ARG A 88 6.15 -24.06 -6.86
CA ARG A 88 5.05 -24.10 -7.81
C ARG A 88 3.92 -23.20 -7.28
N PRO A 89 3.70 -22.03 -7.90
CA PRO A 89 2.56 -21.18 -7.61
C PRO A 89 1.24 -21.95 -7.68
N MET A 90 0.36 -21.71 -6.72
CA MET A 90 -0.98 -22.29 -6.75
C MET A 90 -1.83 -21.60 -7.82
N PRO A 91 -2.75 -22.34 -8.47
CA PRO A 91 -3.68 -21.74 -9.41
C PRO A 91 -4.61 -20.76 -8.69
N LEU A 92 -5.08 -19.71 -9.38
CA LEU A 92 -6.03 -18.74 -8.82
C LEU A 92 -7.32 -19.38 -8.30
N SER A 93 -7.71 -20.55 -8.81
CA SER A 93 -8.86 -21.30 -8.33
C SER A 93 -8.77 -21.76 -6.86
N ILE A 94 -7.58 -21.68 -6.24
CA ILE A 94 -7.43 -21.93 -4.80
C ILE A 94 -7.95 -20.76 -3.95
N VAL A 95 -8.05 -19.57 -4.53
CA VAL A 95 -8.51 -18.38 -3.84
C VAL A 95 -10.01 -18.50 -3.60
N LYS A 96 -10.44 -18.51 -2.34
CA LYS A 96 -11.83 -18.74 -1.93
C LYS A 96 -12.74 -17.51 -2.04
N VAL A 97 -12.16 -16.36 -2.39
CA VAL A 97 -12.87 -15.08 -2.48
C VAL A 97 -12.76 -14.50 -3.89
N PRO A 98 -13.74 -13.69 -4.35
CA PRO A 98 -13.70 -13.10 -5.68
C PRO A 98 -12.47 -12.19 -5.90
N THR A 99 -11.92 -12.20 -7.12
CA THR A 99 -10.88 -11.26 -7.55
C THR A 99 -11.46 -10.16 -8.45
N PRO A 100 -10.86 -8.96 -8.51
CA PRO A 100 -9.64 -8.54 -7.81
C PRO A 100 -9.83 -8.40 -6.29
N ILE A 101 -8.73 -8.53 -5.52
CA ILE A 101 -8.71 -8.27 -4.08
C ILE A 101 -8.06 -6.89 -3.85
N PHE A 102 -8.78 -5.96 -3.25
CA PHE A 102 -8.27 -4.65 -2.85
C PHE A 102 -7.95 -4.65 -1.35
N VAL A 103 -6.67 -4.45 -1.02
CA VAL A 103 -6.15 -4.47 0.35
C VAL A 103 -6.17 -3.06 0.93
N LEU A 104 -7.18 -2.74 1.74
CA LEU A 104 -7.37 -1.41 2.33
C LEU A 104 -6.59 -1.21 3.64
N THR A 105 -5.48 -1.92 3.80
CA THR A 105 -4.65 -1.81 4.99
C THR A 105 -3.80 -0.54 4.88
N LEU A 106 -3.85 0.33 5.90
CA LEU A 106 -2.99 1.52 5.95
C LEU A 106 -1.50 1.12 5.94
N PRO A 107 -0.60 2.00 5.45
CA PRO A 107 0.83 1.81 5.60
C PRO A 107 1.20 1.47 7.04
N LYS A 108 2.12 0.52 7.20
CA LYS A 108 2.53 -0.06 8.50
C LYS A 108 1.48 -0.92 9.21
N GLY A 109 0.35 -1.18 8.55
CA GLY A 109 -0.63 -2.21 8.94
C GLY A 109 -0.29 -3.61 8.42
N GLY A 110 0.88 -3.85 7.82
CA GLY A 110 1.28 -5.17 7.32
C GLY A 110 1.08 -5.38 5.81
N SER A 111 0.87 -4.31 5.05
CA SER A 111 0.66 -4.36 3.59
C SER A 111 1.74 -5.13 2.81
N THR A 112 3.02 -4.93 3.12
CA THR A 112 4.13 -5.69 2.51
C THR A 112 4.04 -7.19 2.80
N THR A 113 3.69 -7.56 4.03
CA THR A 113 3.53 -8.97 4.42
C THR A 113 2.36 -9.61 3.66
N ILE A 114 1.26 -8.88 3.47
CA ILE A 114 0.10 -9.34 2.69
C ILE A 114 0.49 -9.54 1.22
N HIS A 115 1.17 -8.56 0.63
CA HIS A 115 1.68 -8.66 -0.72
C HIS A 115 2.54 -9.92 -0.93
N GLN A 116 3.53 -10.13 -0.05
CA GLN A 116 4.42 -11.29 -0.12
C GLN A 116 3.69 -12.61 0.17
N TYR A 117 2.66 -12.61 1.02
CA TYR A 117 1.81 -13.79 1.23
C TYR A 117 1.15 -14.22 -0.09
N PHE A 118 0.59 -13.27 -0.84
CA PHE A 118 -0.02 -13.55 -2.14
C PHE A 118 1.00 -13.94 -3.20
N GLN A 119 2.18 -13.30 -3.24
CA GLN A 119 3.24 -13.70 -4.17
C GLN A 119 3.82 -15.08 -3.87
N CYS A 120 3.99 -15.42 -2.59
CA CYS A 120 4.40 -16.74 -2.18
C CYS A 120 3.39 -17.79 -2.66
N GLY A 121 2.09 -17.54 -2.44
CA GLY A 121 1.03 -18.48 -2.76
C GLY A 121 0.72 -18.60 -4.25
N LEU A 122 0.69 -17.49 -4.98
CA LEU A 122 0.15 -17.39 -6.34
C LEU A 122 1.20 -17.02 -7.39
N GLY A 123 2.45 -16.82 -6.96
CA GLY A 123 3.58 -16.49 -7.83
C GLY A 123 3.82 -14.99 -8.00
N ILE A 124 5.00 -14.68 -8.55
CA ILE A 124 5.43 -13.30 -8.84
C ILE A 124 4.45 -12.68 -9.84
N GLY A 125 4.04 -11.44 -9.56
CA GLY A 125 3.07 -10.71 -10.39
C GLY A 125 1.61 -11.01 -10.08
N ALA A 126 1.30 -11.90 -9.12
CA ALA A 126 -0.07 -12.06 -8.65
C ALA A 126 -0.57 -10.85 -7.83
N SER A 127 0.34 -10.21 -7.08
CA SER A 127 0.07 -9.02 -6.28
C SER A 127 0.94 -7.86 -6.72
N ALA A 128 0.38 -6.65 -6.74
CA ALA A 128 1.12 -5.40 -6.87
C ALA A 128 1.21 -4.68 -5.51
N HIS A 129 2.37 -4.10 -5.23
CA HIS A 129 2.64 -3.32 -4.00
C HIS A 129 3.33 -2.01 -4.35
N ASN A 130 2.63 -0.89 -4.16
CA ASN A 130 3.05 0.48 -4.50
C ASN A 130 3.39 0.76 -5.99
N ARG A 131 3.95 -0.19 -6.76
CA ARG A 131 4.53 0.00 -8.10
C ARG A 131 4.18 -1.11 -9.10
N TYR A 132 4.34 -0.87 -10.41
CA TYR A 132 4.13 -1.83 -11.53
C TYR A 132 4.60 -1.23 -12.90
N PRO A 133 4.69 -1.99 -14.01
CA PRO A 133 4.97 -3.42 -14.09
C PRO A 133 6.46 -3.69 -13.81
N TYR A 134 6.74 -4.78 -13.11
CA TYR A 134 8.09 -5.03 -12.60
C TYR A 134 9.06 -5.64 -13.63
N ALA A 135 8.57 -6.44 -14.57
CA ALA A 135 9.45 -7.30 -15.38
C ALA A 135 9.91 -6.71 -16.72
N GLN A 136 9.40 -5.54 -17.16
CA GLN A 136 9.54 -5.14 -18.58
C GLN A 136 9.75 -3.65 -18.84
N SER A 137 9.88 -2.79 -17.82
CA SER A 137 10.06 -1.35 -18.05
C SER A 137 11.20 -0.78 -17.21
N ASN A 138 11.98 0.11 -17.82
CA ASN A 138 12.99 0.91 -17.10
C ASN A 138 12.34 1.97 -16.17
N LYS A 139 11.00 1.99 -16.05
CA LYS A 139 10.24 3.01 -15.33
C LYS A 139 9.05 2.38 -14.60
N LEU A 140 9.27 1.98 -13.35
CA LEU A 140 8.19 1.59 -12.46
C LEU A 140 7.19 2.75 -12.30
N LYS A 141 5.92 2.50 -12.64
CA LYS A 141 4.79 3.37 -12.34
C LYS A 141 4.31 3.10 -10.93
N HIS A 142 3.73 4.11 -10.29
CA HIS A 142 3.07 3.94 -9.00
C HIS A 142 1.60 3.56 -9.22
N VAL A 143 1.15 2.45 -8.63
CA VAL A 143 -0.24 1.98 -8.79
C VAL A 143 -1.22 3.05 -8.30
N GLY A 144 -0.93 3.72 -7.17
CA GLY A 144 -1.77 4.78 -6.62
C GLY A 144 -1.95 5.98 -7.53
N ILE A 145 -0.88 6.37 -8.25
CA ILE A 145 -0.95 7.46 -9.23
C ILE A 145 -1.90 7.07 -10.37
N THR A 146 -1.75 5.85 -10.89
CA THR A 146 -2.62 5.35 -11.97
C THR A 146 -4.08 5.27 -11.54
N MET A 147 -4.37 4.65 -10.39
CA MET A 147 -5.73 4.54 -9.88
C MET A 147 -6.38 5.91 -9.68
N ARG A 148 -5.66 6.85 -9.07
CA ARG A 148 -6.12 8.24 -8.90
C ARG A 148 -6.43 8.90 -10.24
N ASP A 149 -5.53 8.76 -11.22
CA ASP A 149 -5.69 9.38 -12.54
C ASP A 149 -6.87 8.76 -13.30
N ASN A 150 -7.17 7.47 -13.08
CA ASN A 150 -8.38 6.81 -13.59
C ASN A 150 -9.66 7.33 -12.92
N ILE A 151 -9.66 7.52 -11.59
CA ILE A 151 -10.80 8.11 -10.88
C ILE A 151 -11.10 9.52 -11.41
N LYS A 152 -10.07 10.36 -11.59
CA LYS A 152 -10.22 11.71 -12.16
C LYS A 152 -10.85 11.70 -13.55
N GLN A 153 -10.67 10.61 -14.29
CA GLN A 153 -11.25 10.39 -15.62
C GLN A 153 -12.57 9.59 -15.58
N ASN A 154 -13.09 9.25 -14.40
CA ASN A 154 -14.25 8.36 -14.22
C ASN A 154 -14.12 7.03 -14.98
N LYS A 155 -12.90 6.48 -15.00
CA LYS A 155 -12.56 5.16 -15.57
C LYS A 155 -12.45 4.10 -14.45
N PRO A 156 -12.57 2.80 -14.78
CA PRO A 156 -12.25 1.73 -13.84
C PRO A 156 -10.80 1.84 -13.31
N LEU A 157 -10.58 1.58 -12.02
CA LEU A 157 -9.27 1.71 -11.36
C LEU A 157 -8.12 1.01 -12.07
N LEU A 158 -8.37 -0.18 -12.62
CA LEU A 158 -7.36 -1.06 -13.19
C LEU A 158 -7.17 -0.86 -14.70
N THR A 159 -7.87 0.10 -15.31
CA THR A 159 -7.69 0.44 -16.72
C THR A 159 -6.33 1.11 -16.91
N VAL A 160 -5.54 0.63 -17.88
CA VAL A 160 -4.27 1.29 -18.23
C VAL A 160 -4.13 1.35 -19.73
N ASP A 161 -3.77 2.53 -20.23
CA ASP A 161 -3.44 2.70 -21.64
C ASP A 161 -2.03 2.13 -21.89
N ASN A 162 -1.93 1.07 -22.70
CA ASN A 162 -0.69 0.38 -23.08
C ASN A 162 0.09 -0.31 -21.95
N ASP A 163 -0.56 -0.61 -20.82
CA ASP A 163 0.02 -1.33 -19.69
C ASP A 163 -1.05 -2.19 -19.03
N SER A 164 -0.67 -3.07 -18.11
CA SER A 164 -1.53 -4.17 -17.68
C SER A 164 -1.57 -4.30 -16.16
N LEU A 165 -2.35 -3.44 -15.49
CA LEU A 165 -2.74 -3.66 -14.09
C LEU A 165 -3.69 -4.84 -13.97
N ASP A 166 -4.43 -5.15 -15.03
CA ASP A 166 -5.32 -6.31 -15.17
C ASP A 166 -4.61 -7.67 -15.03
N LYS A 167 -3.28 -7.73 -15.17
CA LYS A 167 -2.49 -8.94 -14.90
C LYS A 167 -2.40 -9.29 -13.42
N TYR A 168 -2.54 -8.30 -12.54
CA TYR A 168 -2.50 -8.51 -11.09
C TYR A 168 -3.91 -8.85 -10.60
N GLN A 169 -3.98 -9.69 -9.59
CA GLN A 169 -5.24 -10.10 -8.96
C GLN A 169 -5.40 -9.48 -7.57
N ILE A 170 -4.28 -9.12 -6.94
CA ILE A 170 -4.27 -8.56 -5.59
C ILE A 170 -3.60 -7.22 -5.60
N PHE A 171 -4.25 -6.28 -4.92
CA PHE A 171 -3.85 -4.91 -4.95
C PHE A 171 -3.63 -4.34 -3.54
N SER A 172 -2.38 -4.01 -3.16
CA SER A 172 -2.03 -3.49 -1.82
C SER A 172 -1.11 -2.27 -1.79
N ASP A 173 -1.30 -1.40 -0.78
CA ASP A 173 -0.41 -0.26 -0.45
C ASP A 173 -0.15 0.67 -1.64
N TYR A 174 -1.12 1.50 -2.01
CA TYR A 174 -1.00 2.35 -3.20
C TYR A 174 -0.94 3.81 -2.90
N ASP A 175 -0.05 4.14 -1.99
CA ASP A 175 0.23 5.52 -1.70
C ASP A 175 1.02 6.15 -2.85
N SER A 176 0.50 7.27 -3.36
CA SER A 176 1.31 8.24 -4.09
C SER A 176 1.98 9.16 -3.09
N PHE A 177 3.29 9.36 -3.17
CA PHE A 177 4.03 10.22 -2.23
C PHE A 177 4.57 11.52 -2.83
N LYS A 178 4.23 11.86 -4.09
CA LYS A 178 4.57 13.18 -4.66
C LYS A 178 3.54 14.24 -4.24
N GLY A 179 3.52 14.57 -2.95
CA GLY A 179 2.76 15.71 -2.37
C GLY A 179 1.28 15.48 -2.07
N SER A 180 0.65 14.47 -2.70
CA SER A 180 -0.75 14.08 -2.44
C SER A 180 -0.79 12.61 -2.07
N LEU A 181 -1.21 12.33 -0.84
CA LEU A 181 -1.49 10.99 -0.33
C LEU A 181 -2.83 10.57 -0.91
N PHE A 182 -2.78 9.73 -1.92
CA PHE A 182 -3.97 9.09 -2.45
C PHE A 182 -4.23 7.83 -1.63
N SER A 183 -5.32 7.82 -0.86
CA SER A 183 -5.69 6.66 -0.05
C SER A 183 -6.66 5.79 -0.83
N MET A 184 -6.58 4.46 -0.69
CA MET A 184 -7.51 3.55 -1.38
C MET A 184 -8.97 3.79 -0.97
N ILE A 185 -9.22 4.41 0.20
CA ILE A 185 -10.59 4.78 0.59
C ILE A 185 -11.23 5.79 -0.36
N ASP A 186 -10.41 6.63 -1.02
CA ASP A 186 -10.88 7.56 -2.05
C ASP A 186 -11.33 6.84 -3.33
N SER A 187 -11.04 5.53 -3.42
CA SER A 187 -11.34 4.69 -4.57
C SER A 187 -12.58 3.82 -4.37
N LEU A 188 -13.21 3.83 -3.19
CA LEU A 188 -14.23 2.83 -2.84
C LEU A 188 -15.49 2.93 -3.70
N ASP A 189 -15.93 4.15 -4.02
CA ASP A 189 -17.04 4.36 -4.97
C ASP A 189 -16.70 3.82 -6.37
N ASN A 190 -15.43 3.90 -6.77
CA ASN A 190 -14.97 3.35 -8.05
C ASN A 190 -14.93 1.82 -7.99
N ILE A 191 -14.48 1.24 -6.88
CA ILE A 191 -14.45 -0.21 -6.65
C ILE A 191 -15.86 -0.78 -6.72
N SER A 192 -16.80 -0.25 -5.95
CA SER A 192 -18.19 -0.73 -5.93
C SER A 192 -18.88 -0.59 -7.28
N LYS A 193 -18.60 0.50 -8.01
CA LYS A 193 -19.17 0.77 -9.33
C LYS A 193 -18.65 -0.16 -10.44
N PHE A 194 -17.33 -0.36 -10.52
CA PHE A 194 -16.72 -1.05 -11.66
C PHE A 194 -16.28 -2.49 -11.37
N TYR A 195 -16.19 -2.86 -10.09
CA TYR A 195 -15.78 -4.18 -9.63
C TYR A 195 -16.78 -4.71 -8.58
N PRO A 196 -18.08 -4.79 -8.90
CA PRO A 196 -19.11 -5.13 -7.92
C PRO A 196 -18.92 -6.51 -7.32
N ASN A 197 -18.23 -7.46 -7.96
CA ASN A 197 -17.91 -8.80 -7.44
C ASN A 197 -16.42 -8.92 -7.06
N SER A 198 -15.88 -7.91 -6.38
CA SER A 198 -14.49 -7.93 -5.90
C SER A 198 -14.43 -8.11 -4.39
N THR A 199 -13.23 -8.36 -3.87
CA THR A 199 -13.00 -8.49 -2.42
C THR A 199 -12.31 -7.25 -1.87
N ILE A 200 -12.82 -6.72 -0.77
CA ILE A 200 -12.13 -5.81 0.12
C ILE A 200 -11.48 -6.63 1.24
N LEU A 201 -10.15 -6.66 1.27
CA LEU A 201 -9.38 -7.28 2.35
C LEU A 201 -8.85 -6.19 3.28
N TYR A 202 -9.26 -6.22 4.55
CA TYR A 202 -8.76 -5.30 5.58
C TYR A 202 -8.06 -6.07 6.69
N VAL A 203 -6.72 -6.04 6.69
CA VAL A 203 -5.93 -6.62 7.77
C VAL A 203 -5.75 -5.55 8.84
N ARG A 204 -6.48 -5.68 9.95
CA ARG A 204 -6.56 -4.67 11.00
C ARG A 204 -5.52 -4.93 12.09
N ARG A 205 -4.73 -3.91 12.40
CA ARG A 205 -3.76 -3.93 13.50
C ARG A 205 -4.36 -3.25 14.73
N ASP A 206 -3.87 -3.59 15.93
CA ASP A 206 -4.15 -2.80 17.12
C ASP A 206 -3.75 -1.31 16.88
N PRO A 207 -4.62 -0.33 17.16
CA PRO A 207 -4.35 1.08 16.84
C PRO A 207 -3.07 1.62 17.48
N SER A 208 -2.77 1.26 18.73
CA SER A 208 -1.56 1.72 19.43
C SER A 208 -0.30 1.10 18.81
N ASP A 209 -0.36 -0.17 18.43
CA ASP A 209 0.76 -0.82 17.72
C ASP A 209 0.98 -0.26 16.32
N TRP A 210 -0.10 0.07 15.61
CA TRP A 210 -0.02 0.78 14.34
C TRP A 210 0.63 2.15 14.51
N PHE A 211 0.16 2.97 15.47
CA PHE A 211 0.73 4.29 15.73
C PHE A 211 2.23 4.20 16.05
N ARG A 212 2.63 3.26 16.90
CA ARG A 212 4.05 3.03 17.22
C ARG A 212 4.86 2.63 15.98
N SER A 213 4.32 1.81 15.09
CA SER A 213 5.00 1.46 13.85
C SER A 213 5.08 2.63 12.87
N ALA A 214 4.00 3.41 12.75
CA ALA A 214 3.89 4.54 11.85
C ALA A 214 4.75 5.74 12.30
N SER A 215 4.82 6.02 13.59
CA SER A 215 5.66 7.08 14.18
C SER A 215 7.15 6.83 13.97
N ASN A 216 7.57 5.57 13.95
CA ASN A 216 8.95 5.18 13.67
C ASN A 216 9.26 5.08 12.17
N PHE A 217 8.27 5.24 11.28
CA PHE A 217 8.45 5.10 9.84
C PHE A 217 8.70 6.45 9.16
N GLY A 218 9.91 6.98 9.35
CA GLY A 218 10.39 8.19 8.69
C GLY A 218 9.46 9.38 8.92
N SER A 219 8.81 9.86 7.85
CA SER A 219 7.89 10.99 7.90
C SER A 219 6.42 10.62 7.67
N LEU A 220 6.03 9.36 7.86
CA LEU A 220 4.68 8.87 7.53
C LEU A 220 3.56 9.68 8.17
N LEU A 221 3.57 9.83 9.50
CA LEU A 221 2.54 10.60 10.22
C LEU A 221 2.55 12.08 9.78
N ARG A 222 3.74 12.65 9.57
CA ARG A 222 3.86 14.01 9.02
C ARG A 222 3.23 14.11 7.63
N ARG A 223 3.40 13.11 6.76
CA ARG A 223 2.81 13.07 5.42
C ARG A 223 1.29 12.90 5.47
N PHE A 224 0.75 12.02 6.32
CA PHE A 224 -0.70 11.97 6.57
C PHE A 224 -1.24 13.34 7.02
N ARG A 225 -0.45 14.05 7.83
CA ARG A 225 -0.79 15.40 8.30
C ARG A 225 -0.67 16.50 7.25
N SER A 226 0.28 16.41 6.31
CA SER A 226 0.66 17.53 5.43
C SER A 226 0.30 17.35 3.96
N SER A 227 -0.04 16.15 3.51
CA SER A 227 -0.35 15.89 2.10
C SER A 227 -1.61 16.62 1.64
N GLU A 228 -1.64 16.98 0.36
CA GLU A 228 -2.81 17.56 -0.30
C GLU A 228 -4.03 16.65 -0.08
N LYS A 229 -5.11 17.28 0.37
CA LYS A 229 -6.12 16.70 1.23
C LYS A 229 -7.17 15.94 0.41
N SER A 230 -7.32 14.64 0.65
CA SER A 230 -8.62 14.01 0.44
C SER A 230 -9.59 14.53 1.50
N PRO A 231 -10.77 15.08 1.13
CA PRO A 231 -11.81 15.46 2.09
C PRO A 231 -12.23 14.30 3.00
N LEU A 232 -12.17 13.07 2.48
CA LEU A 232 -12.50 11.87 3.22
C LEU A 232 -11.43 11.54 4.26
N VAL A 233 -10.15 11.64 3.92
CA VAL A 233 -9.07 11.44 4.92
C VAL A 233 -9.14 12.50 6.02
N GLU A 234 -9.54 13.73 5.68
CA GLU A 234 -9.74 14.79 6.66
C GLU A 234 -10.87 14.50 7.65
N SER A 235 -12.00 13.96 7.19
CA SER A 235 -13.13 13.67 8.07
C SER A 235 -12.83 12.59 9.13
N LEU A 236 -11.78 11.79 8.93
CA LEU A 236 -11.36 10.75 9.87
C LEU A 236 -10.60 11.26 11.10
N PHE A 237 -10.06 12.48 11.09
CA PHE A 237 -9.23 12.98 12.21
C PHE A 237 -10.05 13.46 13.42
N SER A 238 -11.29 13.90 13.21
CA SER A 238 -12.39 14.03 14.19
C SER A 238 -13.49 14.90 13.56
N PRO A 239 -14.78 14.58 13.71
CA PRO A 239 -15.86 15.45 13.24
C PRO A 239 -15.91 16.79 13.99
N ASP A 240 -15.49 16.81 15.26
CA ASP A 240 -15.65 17.96 16.16
C ASP A 240 -14.48 18.94 16.12
N SER A 241 -13.43 18.65 15.35
CA SER A 241 -12.25 19.50 15.28
C SER A 241 -12.01 19.96 13.83
N PRO A 242 -12.58 21.12 13.42
CA PRO A 242 -12.41 21.62 12.05
C PRO A 242 -10.95 22.00 11.72
N THR A 243 -10.09 22.06 12.73
CA THR A 243 -8.67 22.36 12.59
C THR A 243 -7.82 21.31 13.28
N ARG A 244 -6.98 20.59 12.50
CA ARG A 244 -5.99 19.67 13.04
C ARG A 244 -5.11 20.41 14.07
N PRO A 245 -4.88 19.84 15.26
CA PRO A 245 -3.97 20.46 16.21
C PRO A 245 -2.55 20.53 15.61
N ALA A 246 -1.82 21.58 15.97
CA ALA A 246 -0.44 21.79 15.51
C ALA A 246 0.48 20.61 15.89
N ALA A 247 0.16 19.91 16.98
CA ALA A 247 0.79 18.67 17.42
C ALA A 247 -0.27 17.57 17.58
N MET A 248 -0.06 16.44 16.89
CA MET A 248 -0.90 15.25 17.01
C MET A 248 -0.19 14.29 17.97
N ASN A 249 -0.85 13.94 19.08
CA ASN A 249 -0.37 12.91 20.01
C ASN A 249 -0.89 11.52 19.62
N GLU A 250 -0.52 10.48 20.39
CA GLU A 250 -0.97 9.10 20.16
C GLU A 250 -2.49 8.99 20.03
N THR A 251 -3.25 9.58 20.96
CA THR A 251 -4.71 9.54 20.98
C THR A 251 -5.33 10.01 19.66
N HIS A 252 -4.84 11.11 19.08
CA HIS A 252 -5.38 11.59 17.81
C HIS A 252 -5.14 10.60 16.65
N TRP A 253 -4.01 9.89 16.67
CA TRP A 253 -3.68 8.92 15.62
C TRP A 253 -4.40 7.59 15.81
N THR A 254 -4.58 7.13 17.05
CA THR A 254 -5.37 5.92 17.33
C THR A 254 -6.83 6.15 16.99
N THR A 255 -7.41 7.31 17.34
CA THR A 255 -8.77 7.69 16.93
C THR A 255 -8.90 7.79 15.41
N PHE A 256 -7.92 8.38 14.72
CA PHE A 256 -7.89 8.38 13.24
C PHE A 256 -7.94 6.95 12.67
N TYR A 257 -7.16 6.02 13.23
CA TYR A 257 -7.11 4.64 12.77
C TYR A 257 -8.42 3.88 13.05
N GLU A 258 -9.05 4.12 14.20
CA GLU A 258 -10.36 3.56 14.55
C GLU A 258 -11.44 4.08 13.60
N ASN A 259 -11.51 5.40 13.38
CA ASN A 259 -12.44 6.01 12.42
C ASN A 259 -12.22 5.46 11.01
N TYR A 260 -10.97 5.26 10.58
CA TYR A 260 -10.65 4.61 9.31
C TYR A 260 -11.20 3.17 9.25
N SER A 261 -11.01 2.39 10.32
CA SER A 261 -11.49 1.01 10.42
C SER A 261 -13.01 0.95 10.30
N ASP A 262 -13.72 1.83 11.01
CA ASP A 262 -15.18 1.90 11.00
C ASP A 262 -15.70 2.35 9.64
N TYR A 263 -15.02 3.28 8.98
CA TYR A 263 -15.36 3.69 7.63
C TYR A 263 -15.22 2.52 6.63
N VAL A 264 -14.14 1.74 6.71
CA VAL A 264 -13.95 0.56 5.86
C VAL A 264 -15.04 -0.50 6.08
N ARG A 265 -15.45 -0.75 7.34
CA ARG A 265 -16.58 -1.64 7.67
C ARG A 265 -17.90 -1.13 7.10
N LYS A 266 -18.15 0.18 7.26
CA LYS A 266 -19.34 0.85 6.74
C LYS A 266 -19.49 0.62 5.24
N ILE A 267 -18.40 0.76 4.49
CA ILE A 267 -18.39 0.53 3.05
C ILE A 267 -18.69 -0.93 2.71
N GLY A 268 -18.11 -1.89 3.45
CA GLY A 268 -18.47 -3.30 3.30
C GLY A 268 -19.97 -3.56 3.49
N SER A 269 -20.59 -2.89 4.48
CA SER A 269 -22.02 -3.03 4.75
C SER A 269 -22.93 -2.34 3.72
N GLU A 270 -22.48 -1.24 3.12
CA GLU A 270 -23.27 -0.43 2.16
C GLU A 270 -23.19 -0.98 0.73
N HIS A 271 -22.23 -1.88 0.44
CA HIS A 271 -22.00 -2.47 -0.88
C HIS A 271 -22.02 -4.00 -0.82
N PRO A 272 -23.19 -4.64 -0.65
CA PRO A 272 -23.33 -6.09 -0.48
C PRO A 272 -22.90 -6.91 -1.70
N SER A 273 -22.67 -6.28 -2.85
CA SER A 273 -22.06 -6.96 -3.99
C SER A 273 -20.59 -7.31 -3.73
N LEU A 274 -19.89 -6.49 -2.94
CA LEU A 274 -18.49 -6.69 -2.58
C LEU A 274 -18.38 -7.77 -1.50
N THR A 275 -17.34 -8.59 -1.59
CA THR A 275 -16.95 -9.44 -0.47
C THR A 275 -16.11 -8.62 0.51
N TYR A 276 -16.55 -8.48 1.76
CA TYR A 276 -15.77 -7.83 2.81
C TYR A 276 -15.11 -8.85 3.73
N LEU A 277 -13.78 -8.76 3.88
CA LEU A 277 -13.00 -9.63 4.76
C LEU A 277 -12.10 -8.82 5.67
N GLU A 278 -12.45 -8.76 6.97
CA GLU A 278 -11.59 -8.22 8.02
C GLU A 278 -10.79 -9.35 8.69
N VAL A 279 -9.48 -9.16 8.84
CA VAL A 279 -8.58 -10.12 9.49
C VAL A 279 -7.72 -9.40 10.52
N PRO A 280 -7.64 -9.85 11.77
CA PRO A 280 -6.75 -9.23 12.75
C PRO A 280 -5.28 -9.51 12.41
N LEU A 281 -4.40 -8.54 12.65
CA LEU A 281 -2.94 -8.68 12.59
C LEU A 281 -2.40 -9.07 13.97
N ASP A 282 -2.38 -10.37 14.27
CA ASP A 282 -1.96 -10.98 15.52
C ASP A 282 -1.29 -12.35 15.28
N SER A 283 -1.20 -13.20 16.31
CA SER A 283 -0.59 -14.53 16.21
C SER A 283 -1.38 -15.54 15.39
N ASN A 284 -2.66 -15.27 15.09
CA ASN A 284 -3.57 -16.16 14.38
C ASN A 284 -3.81 -15.73 12.92
N THR A 285 -3.24 -14.59 12.49
CA THR A 285 -3.47 -14.04 11.14
C THR A 285 -3.19 -15.07 10.05
N ASP A 286 -2.12 -15.84 10.16
CA ASP A 286 -1.73 -16.84 9.17
C ASP A 286 -2.80 -17.92 8.94
N THR A 287 -3.42 -18.35 10.03
CA THR A 287 -4.46 -19.39 10.07
C THR A 287 -5.75 -18.84 9.50
N VAL A 288 -6.18 -17.64 9.94
CA VAL A 288 -7.38 -16.98 9.40
C VAL A 288 -7.23 -16.69 7.91
N MET A 289 -6.06 -16.22 7.48
CA MET A 289 -5.77 -15.97 6.06
C MET A 289 -5.85 -17.27 5.25
N GLN A 290 -5.33 -18.40 5.75
CA GLN A 290 -5.48 -19.68 5.05
C GLN A 290 -6.94 -20.14 4.97
N GLU A 291 -7.66 -20.05 6.07
CA GLU A 291 -9.06 -20.48 6.13
C GLU A 291 -9.94 -19.67 5.17
N ARG A 292 -9.76 -18.34 5.16
CA ARG A 292 -10.61 -17.40 4.43
C ARG A 292 -10.18 -17.16 2.98
N ILE A 293 -8.87 -17.11 2.71
CA ILE A 293 -8.32 -16.86 1.35
C ILE A 293 -7.99 -18.16 0.63
N GLY A 294 -7.55 -19.21 1.33
CA GLY A 294 -7.18 -20.50 0.75
C GLY A 294 -5.69 -20.70 0.46
N ILE A 295 -4.85 -19.67 0.59
CA ILE A 295 -3.39 -19.79 0.46
C ILE A 295 -2.79 -20.40 1.75
N THR A 296 -1.78 -21.26 1.63
CA THR A 296 -1.16 -21.90 2.82
C THR A 296 -0.59 -20.87 3.80
N LYS A 297 -0.83 -21.08 5.10
CA LYS A 297 -0.32 -20.21 6.18
C LYS A 297 1.20 -20.11 6.21
N GLN A 298 1.91 -21.07 5.61
CA GLN A 298 3.37 -21.07 5.50
C GLN A 298 3.93 -19.89 4.69
N CYS A 299 3.10 -19.29 3.83
CA CYS A 299 3.42 -18.07 3.09
C CYS A 299 3.34 -16.79 3.93
N TRP A 300 2.76 -16.84 5.14
CA TRP A 300 2.62 -15.67 5.99
C TRP A 300 3.94 -15.35 6.73
N GLY A 301 4.25 -14.07 6.89
CA GLY A 301 5.37 -13.62 7.73
C GLY A 301 6.78 -13.92 7.20
N ARG A 302 6.91 -14.31 5.92
CA ARG A 302 8.20 -14.61 5.27
C ARG A 302 8.91 -13.38 4.69
N ALA A 303 8.52 -12.19 5.16
CA ALA A 303 9.14 -10.92 4.80
C ALA A 303 10.49 -10.76 5.49
N ASN A 304 11.54 -10.37 4.76
CA ASN A 304 12.84 -10.02 5.36
C ASN A 304 13.42 -11.13 6.26
N VAL A 305 13.16 -12.40 5.95
CA VAL A 305 13.99 -13.48 6.48
C VAL A 305 15.36 -13.27 5.84
N SER A 306 16.20 -12.47 6.51
CA SER A 306 17.60 -12.35 6.15
C SER A 306 18.10 -13.79 6.13
N SER A 307 18.30 -14.33 4.94
CA SER A 307 18.93 -15.63 4.79
C SER A 307 20.19 -15.53 5.64
N LYS A 308 20.32 -16.39 6.66
CA LYS A 308 21.44 -16.37 7.61
C LYS A 308 22.74 -16.79 6.89
N LYS A 309 23.10 -16.09 5.82
CA LYS A 309 24.29 -16.32 5.00
C LYS A 309 25.60 -16.06 5.75
N ASN A 310 25.54 -15.65 7.02
CA ASN A 310 26.71 -15.40 7.85
C ASN A 310 26.89 -16.33 9.07
N GLU A 311 26.02 -17.31 9.32
CA GLU A 311 26.26 -18.24 10.46
C GLU A 311 27.37 -19.28 10.20
N THR A 312 27.94 -19.34 9.00
CA THR A 312 29.09 -20.21 8.67
C THR A 312 30.45 -19.51 8.61
N LYS A 313 30.54 -18.20 8.91
CA LYS A 313 31.84 -17.52 9.08
C LYS A 313 32.08 -17.19 10.55
N ASN A 314 32.91 -18.01 11.20
CA ASN A 314 33.51 -17.83 12.54
C ASN A 314 32.71 -18.36 13.74
N SER A 315 32.51 -19.68 13.81
CA SER A 315 32.11 -20.38 15.05
C SER A 315 33.21 -20.48 16.12
N ASN A 316 34.39 -19.88 15.92
CA ASN A 316 35.49 -19.95 16.91
C ASN A 316 35.67 -18.70 17.78
N ASP A 317 35.07 -17.55 17.46
CA ASP A 317 35.32 -16.28 18.19
C ASP A 317 34.17 -15.78 19.08
N THR A 318 32.96 -16.34 18.96
CA THR A 318 31.74 -15.72 19.55
C THR A 318 31.27 -16.35 20.87
N ALA A 319 31.91 -17.42 21.33
CA ALA A 319 31.51 -18.13 22.55
C ALA A 319 31.70 -17.32 23.86
N ILE A 320 32.43 -16.20 23.84
CA ILE A 320 32.79 -15.46 25.06
C ILE A 320 31.87 -14.23 25.32
N LYS A 321 31.05 -13.78 24.36
CA LYS A 321 30.30 -12.51 24.52
C LYS A 321 28.80 -12.63 24.83
N ASN A 322 28.18 -13.80 24.66
CA ASN A 322 26.72 -13.92 24.68
C ASN A 322 26.08 -14.19 26.06
N GLU A 323 26.85 -14.29 27.14
CA GLU A 323 26.31 -14.56 28.48
C GLU A 323 25.85 -13.29 29.23
N ILE A 324 26.16 -12.08 28.73
CA ILE A 324 25.94 -10.83 29.49
C ILE A 324 24.67 -10.06 29.07
N ASP A 325 24.09 -10.30 27.89
CA ASP A 325 23.06 -9.39 27.30
C ASP A 325 21.60 -9.90 27.37
N SER A 326 21.33 -11.07 27.95
CA SER A 326 20.01 -11.72 27.88
C SER A 326 18.98 -11.26 28.93
N THR A 327 19.33 -10.36 29.86
CA THR A 327 18.46 -10.01 31.01
C THR A 327 17.71 -8.67 30.93
N LYS A 328 17.86 -7.86 29.86
CA LYS A 328 17.37 -6.45 29.88
C LYS A 328 16.17 -6.07 29.02
N ARG A 329 15.51 -6.98 28.27
CA ARG A 329 14.41 -6.57 27.36
C ARG A 329 13.23 -7.55 27.29
N ARG A 330 12.44 -7.65 28.35
CA ARG A 330 11.05 -8.13 28.24
C ARG A 330 10.10 -7.13 28.88
N GLY A 331 9.45 -6.32 28.05
CA GLY A 331 8.27 -5.55 28.44
C GLY A 331 7.05 -6.47 28.60
N PRO A 332 5.95 -5.97 29.19
CA PRO A 332 4.77 -6.77 29.48
C PRO A 332 4.13 -7.32 28.20
N ILE A 333 3.76 -8.59 28.25
CA ILE A 333 3.03 -9.31 27.21
C ILE A 333 1.57 -8.86 27.28
N ALA A 334 1.07 -8.24 26.21
CA ALA A 334 -0.34 -7.90 26.10
C ALA A 334 -1.17 -9.19 26.00
N LEU A 335 -2.24 -9.28 26.80
CA LEU A 335 -3.16 -10.41 26.76
C LEU A 335 -4.02 -10.38 25.48
N PRO A 336 -4.33 -11.53 24.88
CA PRO A 336 -5.19 -11.61 23.70
C PRO A 336 -6.60 -11.11 24.03
N ARG A 337 -7.11 -10.15 23.24
CA ARG A 337 -8.53 -9.79 23.24
C ARG A 337 -9.28 -10.80 22.36
N ASN A 338 -10.44 -11.28 22.81
CA ASN A 338 -11.31 -12.12 21.99
C ASN A 338 -11.93 -11.26 20.88
N TRP A 339 -11.70 -11.64 19.62
CA TRP A 339 -12.30 -11.01 18.45
C TRP A 339 -13.21 -12.01 17.72
N THR A 340 -14.42 -11.59 17.37
CA THR A 340 -15.29 -12.32 16.44
C THR A 340 -14.98 -11.89 15.02
N ALA A 341 -14.69 -12.86 14.15
CA ALA A 341 -14.51 -12.61 12.72
C ALA A 341 -15.89 -12.58 12.06
N ASP A 342 -16.53 -11.42 12.06
CA ASP A 342 -17.82 -11.24 11.40
C ASP A 342 -17.62 -11.15 9.89
N THR A 343 -18.07 -12.17 9.16
CA THR A 343 -18.24 -12.08 7.70
C THR A 343 -19.62 -11.51 7.43
N PHE A 344 -19.67 -10.31 6.86
CA PHE A 344 -20.89 -9.77 6.30
C PHE A 344 -21.04 -10.37 4.89
N SER A 345 -22.00 -11.27 4.73
CA SER A 345 -22.35 -11.92 3.45
C SER A 345 -23.68 -11.41 2.92
#